data_AF-A0A2S9JM88-F1
#
_entry.id   AF-A0A2S9JM88-F1
#
_cell.length_a   1.000
_cell.length_b   1.000
_cell.length_c   1.000
_cell.angle_alpha   90.00
_cell.angle_beta   90.00
_cell.angle_gamma   90.00
#
_symmetry.space_group_name_H-M   'P 1'
#
loop_
_entity.id
_entity.type
_entity.pdbx_description
1 polymer ?
#
loop_
_entity_poly.entity_id
_entity_poly.type
_entity_poly.pdbx_seq_one_letter_code
_entity_poly.pdbx_strand_id
1 'polypeptide(L)'
;MKHLISNSFLLLIIILQPCFGQKAKKPQVIVYGSDLLAFSVAVQSAKSSVPTIWLMEDEQLLPEFSTEEVQIETMPHIDGGIWMELLMEMALAKSPDDSLAKVVKREMNPRLFQNAVEKVLRKLPQLTVLRGEDVLSIKRRKRDWEVQLSSKHKYVVRCVVDASQNQKLSGLADITWNDDIEPMQPLHALSLAQVRTLVTAGQIGDTLYGAQLANILEGEKDGFFNFRGVAELLNENIALSPFRAAVGQAVGATAAYLAFFKTSADKVDVRKLQTELMTYSARILPYQDVAISDVHFYALQRFGLASVLPHLHQGEGFRFQKDERVSFDEVEPIFDRLYSRSQLWFLDNQGDYFQWKDFLSLIKFVGLRGDAMDQQIAKEWSSKLKFEGSFDEEAFVSRYQFAVIMDRYANPYVKAVTQQGDFIN
;
A
#
# COMPACT_ATOMS: atom_id res chain seq x y z
N MET A 1 33.90 -28.39 72.39
CA MET A 1 33.94 -26.91 72.32
C MET A 1 34.69 -26.47 71.08
N LYS A 2 33.95 -26.20 69.99
CA LYS A 2 34.30 -25.40 68.79
C LYS A 2 33.16 -25.61 67.80
N HIS A 3 32.20 -24.69 67.75
CA HIS A 3 31.30 -24.55 66.61
C HIS A 3 31.34 -23.11 66.13
N LEU A 4 31.52 -23.00 64.82
CA LEU A 4 31.78 -21.80 64.05
C LEU A 4 30.58 -20.85 64.04
N ILE A 5 30.92 -19.57 64.13
CA ILE A 5 30.09 -18.41 63.81
C ILE A 5 30.00 -18.27 62.29
N SER A 6 28.81 -18.06 61.74
CA SER A 6 28.65 -17.35 60.47
C SER A 6 27.28 -16.66 60.42
N ASN A 7 27.29 -15.37 60.75
CA ASN A 7 26.23 -14.42 60.40
C ASN A 7 26.55 -13.88 59.01
N SER A 8 25.77 -14.26 58.00
CA SER A 8 25.81 -13.63 56.68
C SER A 8 24.91 -12.39 56.67
N PHE A 9 25.55 -11.23 56.67
CA PHE A 9 24.92 -9.93 56.44
C PHE A 9 24.70 -9.76 54.93
N LEU A 10 23.43 -9.73 54.50
CA LEU A 10 23.05 -9.55 53.10
C LEU A 10 23.15 -8.06 52.74
N LEU A 11 24.18 -7.67 52.00
CA LEU A 11 24.33 -6.31 51.47
C LEU A 11 23.52 -6.19 50.16
N LEU A 12 22.45 -5.40 50.21
CA LEU A 12 21.58 -5.09 49.08
C LEU A 12 22.27 -4.04 48.18
N ILE A 13 22.82 -4.46 47.03
CA ILE A 13 23.29 -3.52 45.99
C ILE A 13 22.07 -3.19 45.10
N ILE A 14 21.45 -2.03 45.38
CA ILE A 14 20.48 -1.41 44.47
C ILE A 14 21.29 -0.77 43.34
N ILE A 15 21.35 -1.45 42.20
CA ILE A 15 21.81 -0.84 40.95
C ILE A 15 20.67 0.06 40.47
N LEU A 16 20.79 1.36 40.74
CA LEU A 16 20.03 2.41 40.05
C LEU A 16 20.45 2.36 38.57
N GLN A 17 19.69 1.65 37.74
CA GLN A 17 19.81 1.78 36.30
C GLN A 17 19.34 3.19 35.92
N PRO A 18 20.20 4.06 35.38
CA PRO A 18 19.73 5.33 34.84
C PRO A 18 18.81 4.99 33.66
N CYS A 19 17.53 5.30 33.82
CA CYS A 19 16.55 5.29 32.75
C CYS A 19 16.99 6.37 31.74
N PHE A 20 17.85 6.01 30.79
CA PHE A 20 18.12 6.83 29.62
C PHE A 20 16.83 6.86 28.81
N GLY A 21 15.98 7.85 29.07
CA GLY A 21 14.87 8.16 28.17
C GLY A 21 15.43 8.32 26.77
N GLN A 22 14.97 7.49 25.83
CA GLN A 22 15.29 7.67 24.41
C GLN A 22 14.96 9.11 24.03
N LYS A 23 15.95 9.88 23.59
CA LYS A 23 15.69 11.22 23.03
C LYS A 23 14.66 11.06 21.92
N ALA A 24 13.57 11.83 21.98
CA ALA A 24 12.55 11.83 20.94
C ALA A 24 13.22 11.95 19.57
N LYS A 25 12.90 11.02 18.66
CA LYS A 25 13.49 11.03 17.32
C LYS A 25 13.11 12.33 16.63
N LYS A 26 14.06 12.96 15.95
CA LYS A 26 13.80 14.20 15.22
C LYS A 26 12.80 13.92 14.09
N PRO A 27 11.76 14.76 13.93
CA PRO A 27 10.85 14.69 12.79
C PRO A 27 11.60 14.61 11.47
N GLN A 28 11.11 13.79 10.54
CA GLN A 28 11.66 13.64 9.20
C GLN A 28 10.65 13.96 8.11
N VAL A 29 9.35 13.90 8.44
CA VAL A 29 8.24 14.26 7.55
C VAL A 29 7.34 15.27 8.24
N ILE A 30 6.95 16.34 7.55
CA ILE A 30 5.83 17.20 7.92
C ILE A 30 4.72 16.99 6.89
N VAL A 31 3.49 16.80 7.36
CA VAL A 31 2.28 16.74 6.55
C VAL A 31 1.39 17.91 6.95
N TYR A 32 0.98 18.73 5.99
CA TYR A 32 0.11 19.89 6.21
C TYR A 32 -1.28 19.65 5.63
N GLY A 33 -2.32 19.91 6.42
CA GLY A 33 -3.74 19.73 6.05
C GLY A 33 -4.52 19.05 7.16
N SER A 34 -5.86 19.16 7.14
CA SER A 34 -6.75 18.65 8.20
C SER A 34 -7.66 17.50 7.76
N ASP A 35 -7.68 17.18 6.46
CA ASP A 35 -8.61 16.25 5.81
C ASP A 35 -8.12 14.79 5.77
N LEU A 36 -8.90 13.92 5.12
CA LEU A 36 -8.60 12.49 5.01
C LEU A 36 -7.33 12.19 4.21
N LEU A 37 -6.96 13.04 3.24
CA LEU A 37 -5.69 12.91 2.53
C LEU A 37 -4.53 13.12 3.50
N ALA A 38 -4.54 14.24 4.22
CA ALA A 38 -3.50 14.60 5.18
C ALA A 38 -3.37 13.55 6.30
N PHE A 39 -4.50 13.10 6.85
CA PHE A 39 -4.53 12.00 7.82
C PHE A 39 -3.85 10.75 7.28
N SER A 40 -4.20 10.32 6.06
CA SER A 40 -3.69 9.08 5.48
C SER A 40 -2.19 9.14 5.18
N VAL A 41 -1.69 10.29 4.69
CA VAL A 41 -0.25 10.54 4.53
C VAL A 41 0.48 10.45 5.86
N ALA A 42 -0.03 11.14 6.88
CA ALA A 42 0.60 11.20 8.19
C ALA A 42 0.64 9.83 8.88
N VAL A 43 -0.48 9.11 8.84
CA VAL A 43 -0.61 7.76 9.39
C VAL A 43 0.31 6.79 8.66
N GLN A 44 0.33 6.78 7.33
CA GLN A 44 1.21 5.87 6.59
C GLN A 44 2.68 6.18 6.85
N SER A 45 3.05 7.46 6.89
CA SER A 45 4.44 7.85 7.15
C SER A 45 4.91 7.35 8.52
N ALA A 46 4.07 7.51 9.55
CA ALA A 46 4.35 7.04 10.90
C ALA A 46 4.35 5.50 11.01
N LYS A 47 3.42 4.82 10.33
CA LYS A 47 3.39 3.35 10.20
C LYS A 47 4.71 2.83 9.61
N SER A 48 5.23 3.51 8.59
CA SER A 48 6.54 3.24 7.98
C SER A 48 7.74 3.56 8.90
N SER A 49 7.50 3.73 10.21
CA SER A 49 8.49 3.98 11.26
C SER A 49 9.29 5.28 11.11
N VAL A 50 8.75 6.25 10.37
CA VAL A 50 9.34 7.57 10.19
C VAL A 50 8.70 8.56 11.19
N PRO A 51 9.51 9.31 11.98
CA PRO A 51 8.98 10.36 12.84
C PRO A 51 8.28 11.45 12.02
N THR A 52 6.99 11.63 12.22
CA THR A 52 6.12 12.48 11.40
C THR A 52 5.39 13.50 12.24
N ILE A 53 5.32 14.74 11.74
CA ILE A 53 4.43 15.77 12.26
C ILE A 53 3.25 15.90 11.30
N TRP A 54 2.04 15.79 11.83
CA TRP A 54 0.82 16.20 11.15
C TRP A 54 0.42 17.58 11.67
N LEU A 55 0.46 18.57 10.79
CA LEU A 55 0.29 19.99 11.08
C LEU A 55 -0.98 20.51 10.41
N MET A 56 -1.76 21.31 11.12
CA MET A 56 -2.94 21.96 10.56
C MET A 56 -3.25 23.29 11.26
N GLU A 57 -3.87 24.18 10.49
CA GLU A 57 -4.32 25.50 10.94
C GLU A 57 -5.58 25.37 11.82
N ASP A 58 -6.46 24.43 11.50
CA ASP A 58 -7.70 24.20 12.25
C ASP A 58 -7.49 23.42 13.55
N GLU A 59 -8.45 23.49 14.46
CA GLU A 59 -8.47 22.66 15.68
C GLU A 59 -9.17 21.30 15.48
N GLN A 60 -9.98 21.21 14.42
CA GLN A 60 -10.81 20.05 14.12
C GLN A 60 -10.10 19.12 13.14
N LEU A 61 -10.02 17.83 13.50
CA LEU A 61 -9.51 16.79 12.61
C LEU A 61 -10.63 16.27 11.73
N LEU A 62 -10.34 16.08 10.44
CA LEU A 62 -11.22 15.40 9.49
C LEU A 62 -12.61 16.04 9.49
N PRO A 63 -12.70 17.37 9.22
CA PRO A 63 -13.95 18.11 9.33
C PRO A 63 -15.09 17.43 8.56
N GLU A 64 -14.79 16.80 7.42
CA GLU A 64 -15.76 16.14 6.53
C GLU A 64 -16.46 14.91 7.15
N PHE A 65 -16.01 14.40 8.30
CA PHE A 65 -16.64 13.28 9.03
C PHE A 65 -17.03 13.62 10.47
N SER A 66 -17.00 14.89 10.84
CA SER A 66 -16.98 15.30 12.25
C SER A 66 -18.29 15.91 12.75
N THR A 67 -19.19 16.32 11.85
CA THR A 67 -20.38 17.10 12.17
C THR A 67 -21.67 16.31 12.00
N GLU A 68 -21.84 15.64 10.87
CA GLU A 68 -23.07 14.96 10.48
C GLU A 68 -22.83 13.54 9.98
N GLU A 69 -23.89 12.73 9.99
CA GLU A 69 -23.81 11.38 9.46
C GLU A 69 -23.55 11.40 7.95
N VAL A 70 -22.61 10.57 7.53
CA VAL A 70 -22.15 10.50 6.16
C VAL A 70 -22.54 9.15 5.56
N GLN A 71 -22.99 9.18 4.31
CA GLN A 71 -23.20 7.99 3.49
C GLN A 71 -22.23 8.00 2.31
N ILE A 72 -21.55 6.87 2.10
CA ILE A 72 -20.64 6.67 0.98
C ILE A 72 -21.06 5.40 0.24
N GLU A 73 -21.41 5.58 -1.04
CA GLU A 73 -21.66 4.46 -1.94
C GLU A 73 -20.48 4.30 -2.89
N THR A 74 -19.99 3.07 -3.00
CA THR A 74 -18.92 2.71 -3.92
C THR A 74 -19.20 1.39 -4.60
N MET A 75 -18.46 1.15 -5.68
CA MET A 75 -18.25 -0.17 -6.24
C MET A 75 -17.82 -1.17 -5.16
N PRO A 76 -18.18 -2.46 -5.33
CA PRO A 76 -17.83 -3.49 -4.38
C PRO A 76 -16.32 -3.79 -4.42
N HIS A 77 -15.78 -4.21 -3.28
CA HIS A 77 -14.40 -4.70 -3.15
C HIS A 77 -13.31 -3.74 -3.64
N ILE A 78 -13.47 -2.43 -3.37
CA ILE A 78 -12.44 -1.42 -3.67
C ILE A 78 -11.75 -0.84 -2.41
N ASP A 79 -12.34 -1.02 -1.23
CA ASP A 79 -11.80 -0.45 0.01
C ASP A 79 -10.53 -1.19 0.48
N GLY A 80 -9.57 -0.49 1.09
CA GLY A 80 -8.35 -1.12 1.61
C GLY A 80 -7.58 -0.19 2.54
N GLY A 81 -6.47 -0.70 3.06
CA GLY A 81 -5.47 0.10 3.75
C GLY A 81 -5.99 0.87 4.96
N ILE A 82 -5.57 2.14 5.06
CA ILE A 82 -5.96 3.04 6.16
C ILE A 82 -7.48 3.25 6.21
N TRP A 83 -8.13 3.36 5.06
CA TRP A 83 -9.57 3.51 4.98
C TRP A 83 -10.31 2.30 5.54
N MET A 84 -9.91 1.09 5.13
CA MET A 84 -10.48 -0.14 5.67
C MET A 84 -10.21 -0.27 7.18
N GLU A 85 -9.03 0.14 7.67
CA GLU A 85 -8.77 0.15 9.12
C GLU A 85 -9.76 1.07 9.86
N LEU A 86 -10.02 2.28 9.36
CA LEU A 86 -11.00 3.18 9.98
C LEU A 86 -12.40 2.53 10.02
N LEU A 87 -12.86 1.94 8.92
CA LEU A 87 -14.16 1.27 8.86
C LEU A 87 -14.24 0.10 9.84
N MET A 88 -13.20 -0.71 9.95
CA MET A 88 -13.17 -1.83 10.89
C MET A 88 -13.10 -1.37 12.34
N GLU A 89 -12.39 -0.27 12.63
CA GLU A 89 -12.35 0.33 13.95
C GLU A 89 -13.71 0.91 14.38
N MET A 90 -14.44 1.54 13.45
CA MET A 90 -15.83 1.96 13.68
C MET A 90 -16.74 0.76 13.97
N ALA A 91 -16.54 -0.34 13.25
CA ALA A 91 -17.33 -1.57 13.42
C ALA A 91 -16.88 -2.45 14.59
N LEU A 92 -15.81 -2.08 15.30
CA LEU A 92 -15.16 -2.90 16.33
C LEU A 92 -14.72 -4.29 15.82
N ALA A 93 -14.42 -4.40 14.53
CA ALA A 93 -13.95 -5.61 13.89
C ALA A 93 -12.42 -5.74 13.99
N LYS A 94 -11.94 -6.98 14.12
CA LYS A 94 -10.51 -7.29 14.25
C LYS A 94 -9.81 -7.56 12.92
N SER A 95 -10.58 -7.84 11.88
CA SER A 95 -10.08 -8.23 10.56
C SER A 95 -10.84 -7.46 9.48
N PRO A 96 -10.19 -7.14 8.34
CA PRO A 96 -10.85 -6.56 7.18
C PRO A 96 -12.02 -7.41 6.68
N ASP A 97 -13.15 -6.77 6.36
CA ASP A 97 -14.35 -7.41 5.84
C ASP A 97 -15.13 -6.45 4.93
N ASP A 98 -15.29 -6.82 3.65
CA ASP A 98 -15.96 -5.96 2.65
C ASP A 98 -17.47 -5.81 2.90
N SER A 99 -18.14 -6.83 3.45
CA SER A 99 -19.58 -6.75 3.76
C SER A 99 -19.82 -5.81 4.93
N LEU A 100 -18.98 -5.88 5.96
CA LEU A 100 -19.06 -4.98 7.10
C LEU A 100 -18.69 -3.55 6.70
N ALA A 101 -17.64 -3.37 5.89
CA ALA A 101 -17.26 -2.07 5.34
C ALA A 101 -18.43 -1.41 4.60
N LYS A 102 -19.17 -2.17 3.79
CA LYS A 102 -20.38 -1.69 3.11
C LYS A 102 -21.48 -1.24 4.07
N VAL A 103 -21.68 -1.95 5.18
CA VAL A 103 -22.67 -1.57 6.20
C VAL A 103 -22.25 -0.28 6.90
N VAL A 104 -20.99 -0.18 7.35
CA VAL A 104 -20.48 1.03 8.04
C VAL A 104 -20.60 2.27 7.15
N LYS A 105 -20.25 2.16 5.87
CA LYS A 105 -20.30 3.29 4.93
C LYS A 105 -21.71 3.82 4.65
N ARG A 106 -22.77 3.06 4.94
CA ARG A 106 -24.15 3.53 4.76
C ARG A 106 -24.59 4.51 5.83
N GLU A 107 -24.04 4.39 7.03
CA GLU A 107 -24.43 5.15 8.21
C GLU A 107 -23.19 5.48 9.05
N MET A 108 -22.30 6.32 8.51
CA MET A 108 -21.08 6.70 9.21
C MET A 108 -21.37 7.73 10.30
N ASN A 109 -21.51 7.27 11.54
CA ASN A 109 -21.73 8.14 12.68
C ASN A 109 -20.45 8.93 13.05
N PRO A 110 -20.50 10.29 13.17
CA PRO A 110 -19.33 11.12 13.45
C PRO A 110 -18.57 10.73 14.71
N ARG A 111 -19.28 10.38 15.78
CA ARG A 111 -18.65 10.02 17.05
C ARG A 111 -17.90 8.70 16.93
N LEU A 112 -18.46 7.73 16.22
CA LEU A 112 -17.77 6.45 15.96
C LEU A 112 -16.55 6.66 15.08
N PHE A 113 -16.65 7.51 14.05
CA PHE A 113 -15.51 7.85 13.20
C PHE A 113 -14.38 8.51 13.99
N GLN A 114 -14.68 9.52 14.81
CA GLN A 114 -13.68 10.20 15.63
C GLN A 114 -13.02 9.25 16.65
N ASN A 115 -13.80 8.34 17.27
CA ASN A 115 -13.24 7.30 18.13
C ASN A 115 -12.27 6.37 17.36
N ALA A 116 -12.61 6.01 16.11
CA ALA A 116 -11.74 5.19 15.26
C ALA A 116 -10.44 5.93 14.92
N VAL A 117 -10.52 7.20 14.54
CA VAL A 117 -9.36 8.08 14.29
C VAL A 117 -8.46 8.15 15.52
N GLU A 118 -9.00 8.45 16.70
CA GLU A 118 -8.21 8.49 17.94
C GLU A 118 -7.52 7.15 18.23
N LYS A 119 -8.22 6.04 18.01
CA LYS A 119 -7.66 4.71 18.24
C LYS A 119 -6.52 4.40 17.28
N VAL A 120 -6.62 4.80 16.00
CA VAL A 120 -5.51 4.69 15.05
C VAL A 120 -4.32 5.55 15.49
N LEU A 121 -4.55 6.82 15.83
CA LEU A 121 -3.47 7.75 16.25
C LEU A 121 -2.73 7.26 17.51
N ARG A 122 -3.45 6.72 18.50
CA ARG A 122 -2.84 6.18 19.74
C ARG A 122 -1.88 5.01 19.49
N LYS A 123 -2.01 4.29 18.38
CA LYS A 123 -1.08 3.19 18.01
C LYS A 123 0.23 3.70 17.39
N LEU A 124 0.36 5.01 17.13
CA LEU A 124 1.46 5.59 16.35
C LEU A 124 2.33 6.52 17.20
N PRO A 125 3.27 5.99 18.01
CA PRO A 125 4.14 6.80 18.85
C PRO A 125 5.13 7.68 18.08
N GLN A 126 5.28 7.47 16.76
CA GLN A 126 6.11 8.29 15.88
C GLN A 126 5.35 9.48 15.28
N LEU A 127 4.03 9.60 15.51
CA LEU A 127 3.18 10.64 14.97
C LEU A 127 2.88 11.71 16.01
N THR A 128 3.25 12.95 15.71
CA THR A 128 2.90 14.14 16.50
C THR A 128 1.86 14.94 15.75
N VAL A 129 0.71 15.22 16.38
CA VAL A 129 -0.33 16.09 15.81
C VAL A 129 -0.21 17.49 16.40
N LEU A 130 -0.07 18.50 15.54
CA LEU A 130 -0.01 19.93 15.87
C LEU A 130 -1.21 20.62 15.22
N ARG A 131 -2.00 21.32 16.04
CA ARG A 131 -3.23 22.02 15.65
C ARG A 131 -3.09 23.50 15.94
N GLY A 132 -3.90 24.33 15.27
CA GLY A 132 -3.86 25.79 15.49
C GLY A 132 -2.55 26.44 15.03
N GLU A 133 -1.77 25.78 14.18
CA GLU A 133 -0.44 26.23 13.74
C GLU A 133 -0.41 26.30 12.21
N ASP A 134 0.15 27.41 11.70
CA ASP A 134 0.32 27.63 10.26
C ASP A 134 1.80 27.63 9.88
N VAL A 135 2.11 27.48 8.59
CA VAL A 135 3.46 27.57 8.05
C VAL A 135 3.74 28.98 7.55
N LEU A 136 4.71 29.65 8.17
CA LEU A 136 5.12 31.01 7.77
C LEU A 136 6.14 31.03 6.63
N SER A 137 7.04 30.05 6.57
CA SER A 137 8.02 29.96 5.50
C SER A 137 8.59 28.56 5.36
N ILE A 138 8.94 28.19 4.13
CA ILE A 138 9.61 26.95 3.77
C ILE A 138 10.87 27.30 3.01
N LYS A 139 12.03 26.82 3.48
CA LYS A 139 13.32 27.10 2.84
C LYS A 139 14.09 25.82 2.59
N ARG A 140 14.61 25.66 1.39
CA ARG A 140 15.49 24.54 1.04
C ARG A 140 16.79 24.64 1.85
N ARG A 141 17.18 23.53 2.49
CA ARG A 141 18.42 23.41 3.28
C ARG A 141 19.22 22.20 2.79
N LYS A 142 19.97 22.38 1.70
CA LYS A 142 20.68 21.31 0.97
C LYS A 142 19.73 20.21 0.50
N ARG A 143 19.58 19.17 1.33
CA ARG A 143 18.80 17.96 1.08
C ARG A 143 17.53 17.91 1.94
N ASP A 144 17.38 18.86 2.86
CA ASP A 144 16.26 18.95 3.78
C ASP A 144 15.47 20.24 3.53
N TRP A 145 14.37 20.39 4.25
CA TRP A 145 13.50 21.56 4.27
C TRP A 145 13.46 22.14 5.68
N GLU A 146 13.76 23.43 5.82
CA GLU A 146 13.47 24.18 7.04
C GLU A 146 12.05 24.73 6.94
N VAL A 147 11.17 24.32 7.86
CA VAL A 147 9.78 24.77 7.96
C VAL A 147 9.65 25.59 9.24
N GLN A 148 9.23 26.84 9.10
CA GLN A 148 8.98 27.73 10.24
C GLN A 148 7.48 27.90 10.46
N LEU A 149 7.02 27.62 11.68
CA LEU A 149 5.61 27.71 12.07
C LEU A 149 5.21 29.12 12.55
N SER A 150 3.91 29.34 12.71
CA SER A 150 3.32 30.58 13.26
C SER A 150 3.81 30.87 14.68
N SER A 151 4.01 29.84 15.52
CA SER A 151 4.70 29.90 16.82
C SER A 151 6.18 30.28 16.76
N LYS A 152 6.74 30.47 15.56
CA LYS A 152 8.17 30.67 15.28
C LYS A 152 9.05 29.45 15.54
N HIS A 153 8.48 28.31 15.95
CA HIS A 153 9.23 27.06 16.01
C HIS A 153 9.72 26.67 14.61
N LYS A 154 10.90 26.05 14.54
CA LYS A 154 11.52 25.61 13.28
C LYS A 154 11.80 24.12 13.30
N TYR A 155 11.36 23.45 12.26
CA TYR A 155 11.68 22.05 12.00
C TYR A 155 12.58 21.94 10.78
N VAL A 156 13.53 21.01 10.82
CA VAL A 156 14.32 20.61 9.65
C VAL A 156 13.97 19.17 9.34
N VAL A 157 13.30 18.95 8.20
CA VAL A 157 12.74 17.65 7.80
C VAL A 157 13.20 17.27 6.41
N ARG A 158 13.23 15.96 6.13
CA ARG A 158 13.61 15.44 4.82
C ARG A 158 12.49 15.63 3.81
N CYS A 159 11.25 15.44 4.24
CA CYS A 159 10.07 15.59 3.39
C CYS A 159 9.03 16.55 3.98
N VAL A 160 8.35 17.27 3.09
CA VAL A 160 7.17 18.10 3.38
C VAL A 160 6.08 17.64 2.43
N VAL A 161 4.88 17.37 2.94
CA VAL A 161 3.71 17.01 2.13
C VAL A 161 2.64 18.06 2.32
N ASP A 162 2.30 18.74 1.24
CA ASP A 162 1.20 19.68 1.16
C ASP A 162 -0.08 18.93 0.78
N ALA A 163 -0.85 18.56 1.79
CA ALA A 163 -2.14 17.90 1.62
C ALA A 163 -3.31 18.86 1.89
N SER A 164 -3.08 20.18 1.84
CA SER A 164 -4.20 21.13 1.88
C SER A 164 -4.91 21.16 0.53
N GLN A 165 -6.22 21.38 0.55
CA GLN A 165 -7.04 21.43 -0.66
C GLN A 165 -6.49 22.41 -1.72
N ASN A 166 -6.04 23.58 -1.27
CA ASN A 166 -5.51 24.64 -2.12
C ASN A 166 -4.00 24.57 -2.36
N GLN A 167 -3.32 23.52 -1.87
CA GLN A 167 -1.87 23.35 -2.03
C GLN A 167 -1.09 24.60 -1.60
N LYS A 168 -1.43 25.12 -0.41
CA LYS A 168 -0.98 26.43 0.14
C LYS A 168 0.54 26.49 0.26
N LEU A 169 1.19 25.40 0.66
CA LEU A 169 2.63 25.37 0.91
C LEU A 169 3.43 25.43 -0.39
N SER A 170 2.86 25.00 -1.51
CA SER A 170 3.52 25.07 -2.82
C SER A 170 3.89 26.52 -3.20
N GLY A 171 3.13 27.53 -2.76
CA GLY A 171 3.46 28.95 -2.95
C GLY A 171 4.51 29.50 -1.98
N LEU A 172 4.77 28.80 -0.88
CA LEU A 172 5.81 29.17 0.11
C LEU A 172 7.15 28.49 -0.19
N ALA A 173 7.11 27.34 -0.85
CA ALA A 173 8.29 26.66 -1.35
C ALA A 173 8.66 27.27 -2.72
N ASP A 174 9.90 27.76 -2.87
CA ASP A 174 10.42 28.27 -4.14
C ASP A 174 10.67 27.11 -5.13
N ILE A 175 9.57 26.49 -5.59
CA ILE A 175 9.55 25.32 -6.47
C ILE A 175 8.84 25.67 -7.78
N THR A 176 9.59 25.58 -8.88
CA THR A 176 9.00 25.55 -10.22
C THR A 176 8.54 24.15 -10.56
N TRP A 177 7.29 24.02 -10.97
CA TRP A 177 6.68 22.77 -11.42
C TRP A 177 6.59 22.73 -12.95
N ASN A 178 6.59 21.54 -13.54
CA ASN A 178 6.36 21.39 -14.99
C ASN A 178 4.86 21.43 -15.28
N ASP A 179 4.38 22.33 -16.14
CA ASP A 179 2.95 22.46 -16.42
C ASP A 179 2.36 21.26 -17.19
N ASP A 180 3.19 20.50 -17.89
CA ASP A 180 2.78 19.26 -18.57
C ASP A 180 2.64 18.13 -17.54
N ILE A 181 1.39 17.87 -17.11
CA ILE A 181 1.04 16.78 -16.20
C ILE A 181 0.32 15.70 -16.98
N GLU A 182 0.80 14.46 -16.85
CA GLU A 182 0.06 13.29 -17.30
C GLU A 182 -1.05 12.95 -16.29
N PRO A 183 -2.33 13.05 -16.68
CA PRO A 183 -3.43 12.81 -15.76
C PRO A 183 -3.53 11.32 -15.40
N MET A 184 -4.20 11.05 -14.29
CA MET A 184 -4.54 9.69 -13.92
C MET A 184 -5.47 9.07 -14.98
N GLN A 185 -5.21 7.81 -15.34
CA GLN A 185 -5.97 7.10 -16.37
C GLN A 185 -6.95 6.10 -15.75
N PRO A 186 -8.11 5.85 -16.42
CA PRO A 186 -8.95 4.71 -16.10
C PRO A 186 -8.14 3.41 -16.15
N LEU A 187 -8.42 2.46 -15.26
CA LEU A 187 -7.67 1.20 -15.20
C LEU A 187 -7.69 0.45 -16.54
N HIS A 188 -8.82 0.47 -17.26
CA HIS A 188 -8.98 -0.23 -18.55
C HIS A 188 -8.10 0.35 -19.66
N ALA A 189 -7.59 1.56 -19.50
CA ALA A 189 -6.71 2.22 -20.45
C ALA A 189 -5.23 1.95 -20.17
N LEU A 190 -4.90 1.36 -19.01
CA LEU A 190 -3.52 1.09 -18.63
C LEU A 190 -2.93 -0.09 -19.41
N SER A 191 -1.73 0.09 -19.93
CA SER A 191 -0.91 -1.01 -20.41
C SER A 191 -0.45 -1.92 -19.26
N LEU A 192 -0.03 -3.14 -19.58
CA LEU A 192 0.51 -4.06 -18.56
C LEU A 192 1.72 -3.46 -17.82
N ALA A 193 2.59 -2.70 -18.51
CA ALA A 193 3.73 -2.03 -17.87
C ALA A 193 3.26 -1.02 -16.81
N GLN A 194 2.27 -0.20 -17.14
CA GLN A 194 1.67 0.77 -16.20
C GLN A 194 0.96 0.06 -15.03
N VAL A 195 0.30 -1.09 -15.26
CA VAL A 195 -0.28 -1.90 -14.17
C VAL A 195 0.79 -2.34 -13.17
N ARG A 196 2.00 -2.70 -13.63
CA ARG A 196 3.11 -3.11 -12.73
C ARG A 196 3.59 -1.99 -11.81
N THR A 197 3.31 -0.72 -12.14
CA THR A 197 3.73 0.46 -11.36
C THR A 197 2.60 1.07 -10.54
N LEU A 198 1.40 0.48 -10.56
CA LEU A 198 0.30 0.89 -9.70
C LEU A 198 0.71 0.85 -8.23
N VAL A 199 0.33 1.91 -7.51
CA VAL A 199 0.49 2.01 -6.06
C VAL A 199 -0.86 2.04 -5.36
N THR A 200 -1.91 2.46 -6.06
CA THR A 200 -3.30 2.35 -5.58
C THR A 200 -4.27 2.46 -6.75
N ALA A 201 -5.52 2.07 -6.51
CA ALA A 201 -6.64 2.33 -7.39
C ALA A 201 -7.87 2.78 -6.59
N GLY A 202 -8.85 3.34 -7.27
CA GLY A 202 -10.10 3.76 -6.66
C GLY A 202 -11.12 4.22 -7.68
N GLN A 203 -12.27 4.65 -7.19
CA GLN A 203 -13.41 5.01 -8.02
C GLN A 203 -13.56 6.53 -8.11
N ILE A 204 -13.84 7.02 -9.32
CA ILE A 204 -14.32 8.38 -9.59
C ILE A 204 -15.55 8.26 -10.49
N GLY A 205 -16.71 8.71 -10.00
CA GLY A 205 -17.98 8.43 -10.68
C GLY A 205 -18.22 6.91 -10.76
N ASP A 206 -18.48 6.38 -11.95
CA ASP A 206 -18.70 4.94 -12.17
C ASP A 206 -17.48 4.21 -12.74
N THR A 207 -16.32 4.88 -12.79
CA THR A 207 -15.11 4.37 -13.42
C THR A 207 -14.01 4.13 -12.38
N LEU A 208 -13.28 3.02 -12.54
CA LEU A 208 -12.08 2.73 -11.77
C LEU A 208 -10.86 3.40 -12.39
N TYR A 209 -10.09 4.12 -11.59
CA TYR A 209 -8.84 4.77 -11.94
C TYR A 209 -7.68 4.15 -11.16
N GLY A 210 -6.49 4.16 -11.77
CA GLY A 210 -5.27 3.67 -11.15
C GLY A 210 -4.24 4.79 -11.02
N ALA A 211 -3.76 5.02 -9.80
CA ALA A 211 -2.61 5.89 -9.56
C ALA A 211 -1.33 5.06 -9.64
N GLN A 212 -0.49 5.39 -10.61
CA GLN A 212 0.84 4.84 -10.80
C GLN A 212 1.84 5.59 -9.92
N LEU A 213 3.02 5.00 -9.67
CA LEU A 213 4.12 5.70 -9.02
C LEU A 213 4.43 7.02 -9.75
N ALA A 214 4.39 7.04 -11.09
CA ALA A 214 4.59 8.25 -11.87
C ALA A 214 3.63 9.38 -11.44
N ASN A 215 2.32 9.11 -11.28
CA ASN A 215 1.36 10.12 -10.83
C ASN A 215 1.69 10.69 -9.45
N ILE A 216 2.24 9.87 -8.53
CA ILE A 216 2.71 10.34 -7.22
C ILE A 216 3.95 11.22 -7.36
N LEU A 217 4.88 10.84 -8.24
CA LEU A 217 6.14 11.55 -8.45
C LEU A 217 5.97 12.84 -9.27
N GLU A 218 4.90 13.00 -10.06
CA GLU A 218 4.54 14.27 -10.71
C GLU A 218 4.37 15.41 -9.69
N GLY A 219 3.89 15.08 -8.49
CA GLY A 219 3.78 16.00 -7.37
C GLY A 219 4.98 16.04 -6.44
N GLU A 220 6.08 15.36 -6.78
CA GLU A 220 7.29 15.33 -5.95
C GLU A 220 8.39 16.21 -6.55
N LYS A 221 9.03 17.00 -5.69
CA LYS A 221 10.31 17.62 -6.00
C LYS A 221 11.18 17.73 -4.75
N ASP A 222 12.33 17.08 -4.77
CA ASP A 222 13.38 17.28 -3.75
C ASP A 222 12.95 16.93 -2.30
N GLY A 223 11.95 16.08 -2.14
CA GLY A 223 11.28 15.70 -0.90
C GLY A 223 10.06 16.54 -0.55
N PHE A 224 9.70 17.54 -1.36
CA PHE A 224 8.43 18.26 -1.24
C PHE A 224 7.38 17.56 -2.09
N PHE A 225 6.20 17.30 -1.52
CA PHE A 225 5.09 16.64 -2.20
C PHE A 225 3.87 17.55 -2.24
N ASN A 226 3.19 17.60 -3.38
CA ASN A 226 1.81 18.03 -3.56
C ASN A 226 1.04 16.93 -4.30
N PHE A 227 -0.23 17.19 -4.62
CA PHE A 227 -1.12 16.22 -5.26
C PHE A 227 -1.43 16.54 -6.72
N ARG A 228 -0.57 17.29 -7.42
CA ARG A 228 -0.87 17.77 -8.79
C ARG A 228 -1.06 16.66 -9.82
N GLY A 229 -0.38 15.52 -9.67
CA GLY A 229 -0.56 14.35 -10.54
C GLY A 229 -1.85 13.55 -10.30
N VAL A 230 -2.63 13.93 -9.30
CA VAL A 230 -3.91 13.33 -8.90
C VAL A 230 -4.89 14.42 -8.43
N ALA A 231 -4.88 15.57 -9.11
CA ALA A 231 -5.55 16.80 -8.65
C ALA A 231 -7.07 16.64 -8.47
N GLU A 232 -7.70 15.70 -9.19
CA GLU A 232 -9.11 15.34 -9.05
C GLU A 232 -9.46 14.91 -7.62
N LEU A 233 -8.48 14.38 -6.87
CA LEU A 233 -8.66 13.91 -5.50
C LEU A 233 -8.51 15.01 -4.44
N LEU A 234 -8.13 16.23 -4.84
CA LEU A 234 -8.19 17.40 -3.96
C LEU A 234 -9.62 17.87 -3.72
N ASN A 235 -10.57 17.43 -4.54
CA ASN A 235 -11.99 17.66 -4.32
C ASN A 235 -12.45 16.91 -3.04
N GLU A 236 -13.11 17.63 -2.14
CA GLU A 236 -13.64 17.10 -0.87
C GLU A 236 -14.98 16.38 -1.01
N ASN A 237 -15.36 15.98 -2.22
CA ASN A 237 -16.51 15.10 -2.40
C ASN A 237 -16.31 13.84 -1.57
N ILE A 238 -17.21 13.63 -0.61
CA ILE A 238 -17.15 12.55 0.37
C ILE A 238 -17.14 11.16 -0.30
N ALA A 239 -17.70 11.03 -1.50
CA ALA A 239 -17.66 9.81 -2.30
C ALA A 239 -16.22 9.40 -2.71
N LEU A 240 -15.31 10.38 -2.81
CA LEU A 240 -13.90 10.14 -3.13
C LEU A 240 -13.08 9.70 -1.92
N SER A 241 -13.63 9.73 -0.71
CA SER A 241 -12.89 9.44 0.54
C SER A 241 -12.09 8.13 0.52
N PRO A 242 -12.64 7.00 0.04
CA PRO A 242 -11.86 5.75 -0.05
C PRO A 242 -10.62 5.90 -0.94
N PHE A 243 -10.75 6.59 -2.08
CA PHE A 243 -9.65 6.78 -3.01
C PHE A 243 -8.65 7.83 -2.51
N ARG A 244 -9.15 8.92 -1.91
CA ARG A 244 -8.33 9.93 -1.22
C ARG A 244 -7.46 9.27 -0.15
N ALA A 245 -8.03 8.43 0.71
CA ALA A 245 -7.26 7.72 1.73
C ALA A 245 -6.19 6.81 1.11
N ALA A 246 -6.51 6.10 0.03
CA ALA A 246 -5.58 5.18 -0.63
C ALA A 246 -4.41 5.92 -1.32
N VAL A 247 -4.68 7.06 -1.96
CA VAL A 247 -3.62 7.94 -2.52
C VAL A 247 -2.80 8.62 -1.42
N GLY A 248 -3.44 9.10 -0.36
CA GLY A 248 -2.73 9.63 0.81
C GLY A 248 -1.80 8.58 1.43
N GLN A 249 -2.23 7.31 1.49
CA GLN A 249 -1.38 6.19 1.88
C GLN A 249 -0.19 6.04 0.91
N ALA A 250 -0.41 6.02 -0.41
CA ALA A 250 0.68 5.93 -1.40
C ALA A 250 1.71 7.08 -1.27
N VAL A 251 1.25 8.32 -1.13
CA VAL A 251 2.11 9.50 -0.92
C VAL A 251 2.88 9.39 0.39
N GLY A 252 2.21 9.03 1.49
CA GLY A 252 2.84 8.85 2.80
C GLY A 252 3.92 7.77 2.81
N ALA A 253 3.68 6.64 2.16
CA ALA A 253 4.68 5.58 2.01
C ALA A 253 5.89 6.06 1.18
N THR A 254 5.65 6.84 0.13
CA THR A 254 6.70 7.39 -0.74
C THR A 254 7.55 8.43 0.01
N ALA A 255 6.92 9.38 0.71
CA ALA A 255 7.61 10.37 1.53
C ALA A 255 8.45 9.69 2.65
N ALA A 256 7.88 8.69 3.32
CA ALA A 256 8.60 7.89 4.29
C ALA A 256 9.77 7.12 3.68
N TYR A 257 9.61 6.56 2.47
CA TYR A 257 10.70 5.90 1.75
C TYR A 257 11.88 6.85 1.51
N LEU A 258 11.61 8.06 1.00
CA LEU A 258 12.66 9.08 0.77
C LEU A 258 13.34 9.51 2.07
N ALA A 259 12.56 9.67 3.15
CA ALA A 259 13.04 10.02 4.47
C ALA A 259 13.93 8.94 5.09
N PHE A 260 13.44 7.69 5.10
CA PHE A 260 14.09 6.56 5.73
C PHE A 260 15.37 6.16 5.00
N PHE A 261 15.30 5.98 3.67
CA PHE A 261 16.46 5.58 2.87
C PHE A 261 17.39 6.74 2.51
N LYS A 262 17.00 7.99 2.83
CA LYS A 262 17.75 9.22 2.49
C LYS A 262 18.09 9.29 1.00
N THR A 263 17.10 8.95 0.18
CA THR A 263 17.22 8.83 -1.28
C THR A 263 16.33 9.85 -1.99
N SER A 264 16.41 9.90 -3.31
CA SER A 264 15.59 10.75 -4.20
C SER A 264 14.51 9.93 -4.90
N ALA A 265 13.49 10.62 -5.43
CA ALA A 265 12.32 10.01 -6.07
C ALA A 265 12.66 9.07 -7.24
N ASP A 266 13.65 9.41 -8.06
CA ASP A 266 14.14 8.59 -9.18
C ASP A 266 14.71 7.23 -8.77
N LYS A 267 14.92 7.01 -7.46
CA LYS A 267 15.48 5.79 -6.87
C LYS A 267 14.47 5.02 -6.03
N VAL A 268 13.20 5.40 -6.07
CA VAL A 268 12.13 4.64 -5.42
C VAL A 268 11.99 3.31 -6.14
N ASP A 269 12.15 2.22 -5.38
CA ASP A 269 11.96 0.85 -5.83
C ASP A 269 10.47 0.52 -5.78
N VAL A 270 9.89 0.26 -6.96
CA VAL A 270 8.45 -0.01 -7.12
C VAL A 270 7.99 -1.19 -6.26
N ARG A 271 8.77 -2.28 -6.22
CA ARG A 271 8.39 -3.50 -5.50
C ARG A 271 8.47 -3.30 -3.99
N LYS A 272 9.48 -2.59 -3.50
CA LYS A 272 9.58 -2.25 -2.07
C LYS A 272 8.44 -1.33 -1.64
N LEU A 273 8.11 -0.32 -2.44
CA LEU A 273 6.99 0.58 -2.13
C LEU A 273 5.65 -0.17 -2.09
N GLN A 274 5.36 -0.97 -3.11
CA GLN A 274 4.14 -1.80 -3.16
C GLN A 274 4.08 -2.80 -2.00
N THR A 275 5.21 -3.40 -1.62
CA THR A 275 5.30 -4.31 -0.46
C THR A 275 5.02 -3.57 0.85
N GLU A 276 5.53 -2.34 1.01
CA GLU A 276 5.22 -1.50 2.18
C GLU A 276 3.73 -1.18 2.25
N LEU A 277 3.11 -0.82 1.12
CA LEU A 277 1.67 -0.54 1.05
C LEU A 277 0.82 -1.77 1.43
N MET A 278 1.13 -2.94 0.86
CA MET A 278 0.45 -4.19 1.23
C MET A 278 0.70 -4.62 2.67
N THR A 279 1.87 -4.31 3.25
CA THR A 279 2.17 -4.55 4.67
C THR A 279 1.21 -3.79 5.58
N TYR A 280 0.78 -2.60 5.16
CA TYR A 280 -0.26 -1.81 5.84
C TYR A 280 -1.62 -1.92 5.15
N SER A 281 -1.89 -3.12 4.64
CA SER A 281 -3.16 -3.61 4.14
C SER A 281 -3.75 -2.89 2.93
N ALA A 282 -2.95 -2.16 2.15
CA ALA A 282 -3.45 -1.51 0.94
C ALA A 282 -3.98 -2.54 -0.08
N ARG A 283 -5.11 -2.21 -0.70
CA ARG A 283 -5.64 -2.88 -1.90
C ARG A 283 -5.15 -2.08 -3.11
N ILE A 284 -4.13 -2.58 -3.81
CA ILE A 284 -3.53 -1.87 -4.95
C ILE A 284 -4.35 -2.13 -6.21
N LEU A 285 -4.68 -3.41 -6.45
CA LEU A 285 -5.51 -3.87 -7.56
C LEU A 285 -6.94 -4.11 -7.05
N PRO A 286 -7.96 -3.42 -7.61
CA PRO A 286 -9.32 -3.49 -7.12
C PRO A 286 -10.10 -4.63 -7.79
N TYR A 287 -9.65 -5.88 -7.59
CA TYR A 287 -10.36 -7.05 -8.09
C TYR A 287 -11.75 -7.18 -7.47
N GLN A 288 -12.77 -6.83 -8.25
CA GLN A 288 -14.15 -6.72 -7.77
C GLN A 288 -14.80 -8.07 -7.45
N ASP A 289 -14.15 -9.17 -7.78
CA ASP A 289 -14.56 -10.54 -7.51
C ASP A 289 -13.68 -11.24 -6.47
N VAL A 290 -12.78 -10.49 -5.81
CA VAL A 290 -11.90 -11.01 -4.75
C VAL A 290 -12.10 -10.22 -3.46
N ALA A 291 -12.65 -10.90 -2.46
CA ALA A 291 -12.84 -10.32 -1.14
C ALA A 291 -11.50 -10.06 -0.43
N ILE A 292 -11.41 -9.00 0.37
CA ILE A 292 -10.20 -8.68 1.16
C ILE A 292 -9.89 -9.75 2.22
N SER A 293 -10.91 -10.51 2.63
CA SER A 293 -10.81 -11.62 3.57
C SER A 293 -10.34 -12.94 2.92
N ASP A 294 -10.17 -12.96 1.59
CA ASP A 294 -9.60 -14.11 0.89
C ASP A 294 -8.20 -14.43 1.44
N VAL A 295 -7.96 -15.70 1.78
CA VAL A 295 -6.71 -16.15 2.40
C VAL A 295 -5.49 -15.89 1.52
N HIS A 296 -5.68 -15.78 0.21
CA HIS A 296 -4.65 -15.52 -0.78
C HIS A 296 -4.72 -14.10 -1.36
N PHE A 297 -5.49 -13.20 -0.76
CA PHE A 297 -5.69 -11.83 -1.26
C PHE A 297 -4.38 -11.16 -1.71
N TYR A 298 -3.35 -11.12 -0.87
CA TYR A 298 -2.07 -10.48 -1.24
C TYR A 298 -1.23 -11.30 -2.24
N ALA A 299 -1.41 -12.62 -2.32
CA ALA A 299 -0.79 -13.41 -3.38
C ALA A 299 -1.37 -13.02 -4.74
N LEU A 300 -2.69 -12.82 -4.82
CA LEU A 300 -3.37 -12.34 -6.02
C LEU A 300 -2.94 -10.90 -6.37
N GLN A 301 -2.79 -10.01 -5.39
CA GLN A 301 -2.26 -8.66 -5.61
C GLN A 301 -0.84 -8.71 -6.23
N ARG A 302 0.07 -9.47 -5.64
CA ARG A 302 1.45 -9.62 -6.14
C ARG A 302 1.50 -10.22 -7.54
N PHE A 303 0.72 -11.27 -7.77
CA PHE A 303 0.61 -11.92 -9.08
C PHE A 303 0.08 -10.95 -10.15
N GLY A 304 -0.98 -10.20 -9.82
CA GLY A 304 -1.53 -9.16 -10.70
C GLY A 304 -0.56 -8.04 -11.02
N LEU A 305 0.23 -7.59 -10.04
CA LEU A 305 1.26 -6.55 -10.21
C LEU A 305 2.52 -7.05 -10.95
N ALA A 306 2.66 -8.36 -11.16
CA ALA A 306 3.61 -8.92 -12.12
C ALA A 306 3.03 -8.91 -13.55
N SER A 307 1.71 -8.75 -13.69
CA SER A 307 0.96 -8.73 -14.94
C SER A 307 1.18 -9.99 -15.78
N VAL A 308 1.12 -11.15 -15.10
CA VAL A 308 1.24 -12.47 -15.73
C VAL A 308 0.04 -12.79 -16.61
N LEU A 309 -1.17 -12.45 -16.14
CA LEU A 309 -2.39 -12.61 -16.93
C LEU A 309 -2.78 -11.26 -17.57
N PRO A 310 -3.00 -11.23 -18.89
CA PRO A 310 -3.60 -10.10 -19.57
C PRO A 310 -5.14 -10.10 -19.41
N HIS A 311 -5.79 -9.01 -19.82
CA HIS A 311 -7.27 -8.92 -19.96
C HIS A 311 -8.09 -9.14 -18.68
N LEU A 312 -7.77 -8.45 -17.59
CA LEU A 312 -8.54 -8.49 -16.33
C LEU A 312 -9.75 -7.53 -16.31
N HIS A 313 -10.09 -6.93 -17.46
CA HIS A 313 -11.22 -6.01 -17.60
C HIS A 313 -12.43 -6.71 -18.19
N GLN A 314 -13.59 -6.51 -17.57
CA GLN A 314 -14.87 -6.99 -18.09
C GLN A 314 -15.90 -5.85 -18.00
N GLY A 315 -16.19 -5.20 -19.13
CA GLY A 315 -16.91 -3.93 -19.14
C GLY A 315 -16.14 -2.85 -18.36
N GLU A 316 -16.85 -2.10 -17.52
CA GLU A 316 -16.26 -1.09 -16.62
C GLU A 316 -15.59 -1.69 -15.37
N GLY A 317 -15.67 -3.01 -15.17
CA GLY A 317 -15.12 -3.70 -14.01
C GLY A 317 -13.69 -4.17 -14.18
N PHE A 318 -13.00 -4.36 -13.05
CA PHE A 318 -11.68 -5.00 -12.97
C PHE A 318 -11.81 -6.29 -12.16
N ARG A 319 -11.68 -7.44 -12.80
CA ARG A 319 -12.00 -8.76 -12.23
C ARG A 319 -10.87 -9.74 -12.49
N PHE A 320 -10.56 -10.53 -11.47
CA PHE A 320 -9.53 -11.55 -11.55
C PHE A 320 -10.00 -12.80 -12.32
N GLN A 321 -11.31 -13.06 -12.33
CA GLN A 321 -11.96 -14.21 -12.97
C GLN A 321 -11.40 -15.54 -12.44
N LYS A 322 -11.48 -15.70 -11.12
CA LYS A 322 -10.80 -16.75 -10.35
C LYS A 322 -10.99 -18.19 -10.88
N ASP A 323 -12.16 -18.50 -11.46
CA ASP A 323 -12.56 -19.85 -11.88
C ASP A 323 -12.28 -20.12 -13.37
N GLU A 324 -11.85 -19.10 -14.14
CA GLU A 324 -11.49 -19.29 -15.55
C GLU A 324 -10.22 -20.13 -15.70
N ARG A 325 -10.13 -20.84 -16.83
CA ARG A 325 -8.97 -21.65 -17.20
C ARG A 325 -7.86 -20.76 -17.72
N VAL A 326 -6.62 -21.17 -17.47
CA VAL A 326 -5.44 -20.44 -17.97
C VAL A 326 -5.02 -20.99 -19.33
N SER A 327 -4.91 -20.14 -20.35
CA SER A 327 -4.43 -20.53 -21.68
C SER A 327 -2.91 -20.44 -21.80
N PHE A 328 -2.32 -21.19 -22.74
CA PHE A 328 -0.90 -21.05 -23.05
C PHE A 328 -0.60 -19.67 -23.65
N ASP A 329 -1.42 -19.25 -24.62
CA ASP A 329 -1.29 -17.98 -25.34
C ASP A 329 -1.27 -16.74 -24.44
N GLU A 330 -2.01 -16.75 -23.31
CA GLU A 330 -2.04 -15.60 -22.41
C GLU A 330 -0.80 -15.52 -21.51
N VAL A 331 -0.15 -16.66 -21.25
CA VAL A 331 0.98 -16.79 -20.31
C VAL A 331 2.33 -16.66 -20.99
N GLU A 332 2.51 -17.32 -22.14
CA GLU A 332 3.79 -17.42 -22.85
C GLU A 332 4.49 -16.07 -23.07
N PRO A 333 3.80 -15.01 -23.60
CA PRO A 333 4.47 -13.75 -23.90
C PRO A 333 5.07 -13.04 -22.68
N ILE A 334 4.47 -13.23 -21.50
CA ILE A 334 4.96 -12.63 -20.26
C ILE A 334 6.06 -13.49 -19.63
N PHE A 335 5.93 -14.82 -19.71
CA PHE A 335 6.95 -15.74 -19.22
C PHE A 335 8.28 -15.56 -19.95
N ASP A 336 8.26 -15.33 -21.27
CA ASP A 336 9.47 -15.06 -22.05
C ASP A 336 10.27 -13.85 -21.54
N ARG A 337 9.57 -12.87 -20.97
CA ARG A 337 10.18 -11.68 -20.36
C ARG A 337 10.61 -11.92 -18.92
N LEU A 338 9.85 -12.70 -18.15
CA LEU A 338 10.12 -12.97 -16.73
C LEU A 338 11.22 -14.01 -16.54
N TYR A 339 11.20 -15.06 -17.35
CA TYR A 339 12.02 -16.26 -17.23
C TYR A 339 12.49 -16.67 -18.63
N SER A 340 13.52 -16.02 -19.17
CA SER A 340 13.94 -16.23 -20.57
C SER A 340 14.13 -17.70 -21.03
N ARG A 341 14.41 -18.62 -20.09
CA ARG A 341 14.50 -20.06 -20.38
C ARG A 341 13.15 -20.70 -20.72
N SER A 342 12.02 -20.14 -20.29
CA SER A 342 10.67 -20.67 -20.50
C SER A 342 10.35 -20.88 -21.98
N GLN A 343 10.97 -20.10 -22.88
CA GLN A 343 10.86 -20.27 -24.33
C GLN A 343 11.15 -21.71 -24.76
N LEU A 344 12.17 -22.34 -24.16
CA LEU A 344 12.49 -23.74 -24.47
C LEU A 344 11.38 -24.69 -24.02
N TRP A 345 10.78 -24.41 -22.86
CA TRP A 345 9.67 -25.21 -22.35
C TRP A 345 8.44 -25.07 -23.25
N PHE A 346 8.08 -23.85 -23.66
CA PHE A 346 6.95 -23.61 -24.56
C PHE A 346 7.16 -24.23 -25.95
N LEU A 347 8.38 -24.24 -26.50
CA LEU A 347 8.65 -24.94 -27.76
C LEU A 347 8.31 -26.44 -27.72
N ASP A 348 8.54 -27.08 -26.57
CA ASP A 348 8.30 -28.52 -26.37
C ASP A 348 6.88 -28.83 -25.85
N ASN A 349 6.14 -27.83 -25.36
CA ASN A 349 4.85 -28.01 -24.70
C ASN A 349 3.83 -27.01 -25.27
N GLN A 350 2.82 -27.53 -25.97
CA GLN A 350 1.80 -26.75 -26.66
C GLN A 350 0.42 -27.25 -26.24
N GLY A 351 -0.56 -26.34 -26.14
CA GLY A 351 -1.93 -26.69 -25.80
C GLY A 351 -2.83 -25.47 -25.69
N ASP A 352 -4.14 -25.69 -25.65
CA ASP A 352 -5.11 -24.59 -25.53
C ASP A 352 -5.14 -24.03 -24.10
N TYR A 353 -5.18 -24.92 -23.10
CA TYR A 353 -5.30 -24.59 -21.68
C TYR A 353 -4.39 -25.48 -20.83
N PHE A 354 -3.82 -24.91 -19.77
CA PHE A 354 -2.98 -25.66 -18.82
C PHE A 354 -3.79 -26.69 -18.04
N GLN A 355 -3.37 -27.96 -18.10
CA GLN A 355 -3.66 -28.94 -17.06
C GLN A 355 -2.62 -28.83 -15.94
N TRP A 356 -2.92 -29.40 -14.77
CA TRP A 356 -2.01 -29.35 -13.63
C TRP A 356 -0.64 -29.95 -13.90
N LYS A 357 -0.56 -31.05 -14.65
CA LYS A 357 0.73 -31.64 -15.07
C LYS A 357 1.60 -30.66 -15.87
N ASP A 358 0.99 -29.89 -16.78
CA ASP A 358 1.69 -28.93 -17.62
C ASP A 358 2.22 -27.78 -16.75
N PHE A 359 1.36 -27.28 -15.87
CA PHE A 359 1.69 -26.18 -14.98
C PHE A 359 2.79 -26.55 -13.96
N LEU A 360 2.72 -27.76 -13.38
CA LEU A 360 3.78 -28.28 -12.50
C LEU A 360 5.11 -28.42 -13.24
N SER A 361 5.08 -28.95 -14.46
CA SER A 361 6.26 -29.05 -15.33
C SER A 361 6.88 -27.67 -15.58
N LEU A 362 6.07 -26.68 -15.96
CA LEU A 362 6.51 -25.30 -16.19
C LEU A 362 7.12 -24.68 -14.93
N ILE A 363 6.47 -24.81 -13.76
CA ILE A 363 6.98 -24.24 -12.51
C ILE A 363 8.28 -24.90 -12.09
N LYS A 364 8.42 -26.22 -12.22
CA LYS A 364 9.68 -26.92 -11.94
C LYS A 364 10.80 -26.37 -12.82
N PHE A 365 10.49 -26.13 -14.09
CA PHE A 365 11.41 -25.58 -15.07
C PHE A 365 11.85 -24.14 -14.74
N VAL A 366 10.91 -23.21 -14.49
CA VAL A 366 11.26 -21.79 -14.25
C VAL A 366 11.66 -21.48 -12.81
N GLY A 367 11.06 -22.16 -11.84
CA GLY A 367 11.30 -21.97 -10.40
C GLY A 367 12.45 -22.78 -9.84
N LEU A 368 13.13 -23.57 -10.69
CA LEU A 368 14.21 -24.49 -10.31
C LEU A 368 13.79 -25.40 -9.14
N ARG A 369 12.64 -26.06 -9.28
CA ARG A 369 12.05 -26.97 -8.28
C ARG A 369 12.15 -28.42 -8.76
N GLY A 370 12.19 -29.34 -7.80
CA GLY A 370 12.11 -30.79 -8.07
C GLY A 370 10.78 -31.39 -7.66
N ASP A 371 10.60 -32.69 -7.88
CA ASP A 371 9.33 -33.41 -7.74
C ASP A 371 8.75 -33.45 -6.32
N ALA A 372 9.55 -33.11 -5.30
CA ALA A 372 9.05 -32.93 -3.93
C ALA A 372 7.96 -31.84 -3.84
N MET A 373 7.96 -30.88 -4.77
CA MET A 373 6.95 -29.83 -4.87
C MET A 373 5.56 -30.42 -5.14
N ASP A 374 5.46 -31.38 -6.05
CA ASP A 374 4.19 -31.97 -6.50
C ASP A 374 3.51 -32.70 -5.32
N GLN A 375 4.30 -33.49 -4.58
CA GLN A 375 3.85 -34.15 -3.36
C GLN A 375 3.42 -33.14 -2.28
N GLN A 376 4.12 -32.02 -2.15
CA GLN A 376 3.77 -30.97 -1.20
C GLN A 376 2.44 -30.29 -1.58
N ILE A 377 2.23 -29.98 -2.86
CA ILE A 377 0.98 -29.38 -3.35
C ILE A 377 -0.19 -30.33 -3.08
N ALA A 378 -0.06 -31.60 -3.45
CA ALA A 378 -1.09 -32.61 -3.21
C ALA A 378 -1.42 -32.75 -1.72
N LYS A 379 -0.39 -32.80 -0.86
CA LYS A 379 -0.55 -32.90 0.60
C LYS A 379 -1.19 -31.66 1.22
N GLU A 380 -0.89 -30.48 0.70
CA GLU A 380 -1.30 -29.20 1.27
C GLU A 380 -2.58 -28.62 0.64
N TRP A 381 -3.12 -29.28 -0.39
CA TRP A 381 -4.23 -28.84 -1.26
C TRP A 381 -5.39 -28.21 -0.48
N SER A 382 -6.09 -28.99 0.33
CA SER A 382 -7.23 -28.47 1.10
C SER A 382 -6.79 -27.81 2.42
N SER A 383 -5.62 -28.19 2.97
CA SER A 383 -5.22 -27.78 4.32
C SER A 383 -4.61 -26.38 4.38
N LYS A 384 -3.61 -26.10 3.52
CA LYS A 384 -2.89 -24.82 3.51
C LYS A 384 -3.21 -23.98 2.27
N LEU A 385 -3.33 -24.63 1.11
CA LEU A 385 -3.69 -23.93 -0.13
C LEU A 385 -5.19 -23.61 -0.19
N LYS A 386 -6.02 -24.26 0.64
CA LYS A 386 -7.46 -24.01 0.72
C LYS A 386 -8.17 -24.12 -0.63
N PHE A 387 -7.64 -24.94 -1.54
CA PHE A 387 -8.31 -25.23 -2.81
C PHE A 387 -9.46 -26.20 -2.59
N GLU A 388 -10.51 -26.00 -3.37
CA GLU A 388 -11.67 -26.89 -3.41
C GLU A 388 -11.31 -28.22 -4.10
N GLY A 389 -12.06 -29.27 -3.78
CA GLY A 389 -11.86 -30.61 -4.34
C GLY A 389 -10.56 -31.29 -3.92
N SER A 390 -10.13 -32.26 -4.71
CA SER A 390 -8.87 -32.98 -4.56
C SER A 390 -7.92 -32.63 -5.70
N PHE A 391 -6.61 -32.74 -5.44
CA PHE A 391 -5.60 -32.59 -6.47
C PHE A 391 -5.74 -33.67 -7.55
N ASP A 392 -5.75 -33.24 -8.81
CA ASP A 392 -5.80 -34.07 -10.01
C ASP A 392 -4.91 -33.43 -11.08
N GLU A 393 -3.89 -34.18 -11.53
CA GLU A 393 -2.91 -33.72 -12.52
C GLU A 393 -3.52 -33.48 -13.91
N GLU A 394 -4.64 -34.16 -14.21
CA GLU A 394 -5.35 -34.04 -15.49
C GLU A 394 -6.42 -32.95 -15.47
N ALA A 395 -6.72 -32.37 -14.30
CA ALA A 395 -7.67 -31.26 -14.23
C ALA A 395 -7.05 -29.97 -14.80
N PHE A 396 -7.90 -29.12 -15.39
CA PHE A 396 -7.49 -27.78 -15.82
C PHE A 396 -7.17 -26.90 -14.61
N VAL A 397 -6.13 -26.08 -14.73
CA VAL A 397 -5.74 -25.12 -13.70
C VAL A 397 -6.62 -23.87 -13.81
N SER A 398 -7.23 -23.47 -12.70
CA SER A 398 -7.93 -22.18 -12.65
C SER A 398 -6.96 -21.02 -12.45
N ARG A 399 -7.34 -19.81 -12.87
CA ARG A 399 -6.56 -18.58 -12.63
C ARG A 399 -6.19 -18.39 -11.16
N TYR A 400 -7.10 -18.72 -10.24
CA TYR A 400 -6.84 -18.67 -8.80
C TYR A 400 -5.72 -19.63 -8.38
N GLN A 401 -5.83 -20.89 -8.79
CA GLN A 401 -4.82 -21.90 -8.52
C GLN A 401 -3.47 -21.52 -9.11
N PHE A 402 -3.46 -21.06 -10.36
CA PHE A 402 -2.28 -20.63 -11.08
C PHE A 402 -1.55 -19.50 -10.34
N ALA A 403 -2.27 -18.45 -9.94
CA ALA A 403 -1.69 -17.31 -9.25
C ALA A 403 -1.10 -17.67 -7.88
N VAL A 404 -1.81 -18.48 -7.09
CA VAL A 404 -1.38 -18.88 -5.74
C VAL A 404 -0.11 -19.73 -5.80
N ILE A 405 -0.05 -20.70 -6.73
CA ILE A 405 1.14 -21.55 -6.86
C ILE A 405 2.30 -20.76 -7.47
N MET A 406 2.05 -19.90 -8.45
CA MET A 406 3.08 -19.03 -9.02
C MET A 406 3.71 -18.12 -7.97
N ASP A 407 2.90 -17.40 -7.19
CA ASP A 407 3.39 -16.52 -6.11
C ASP A 407 4.26 -17.29 -5.12
N ARG A 408 3.87 -18.53 -4.80
CA ARG A 408 4.56 -19.35 -3.80
C ARG A 408 5.87 -19.96 -4.29
N TYR A 409 5.91 -20.51 -5.51
CA TYR A 409 7.03 -21.34 -5.95
C TYR A 409 7.97 -20.68 -6.96
N ALA A 410 7.46 -19.74 -7.77
CA ALA A 410 8.23 -19.00 -8.78
C ALA A 410 8.38 -17.50 -8.44
N ASN A 411 7.39 -16.93 -7.74
CA ASN A 411 7.34 -15.56 -7.23
C ASN A 411 7.69 -14.49 -8.29
N PRO A 412 6.91 -14.35 -9.37
CA PRO A 412 7.22 -13.41 -10.47
C PRO A 412 7.27 -11.94 -10.01
N TYR A 413 6.57 -11.62 -8.92
CA TYR A 413 6.52 -10.28 -8.35
C TYR A 413 7.89 -9.75 -7.91
N VAL A 414 8.83 -10.62 -7.51
CA VAL A 414 10.17 -10.20 -7.08
C VAL A 414 11.05 -9.69 -8.22
N LYS A 415 10.67 -9.93 -9.48
CA LYS A 415 11.38 -9.35 -10.62
C LYS A 415 11.24 -7.82 -10.55
N ALA A 416 12.38 -7.16 -10.41
CA ALA A 416 12.45 -5.71 -10.33
C ALA A 416 11.92 -5.08 -11.63
N VAL A 417 11.27 -3.94 -11.48
CA VAL A 417 10.76 -3.15 -12.59
C VAL A 417 11.27 -1.72 -12.50
N THR A 418 11.44 -1.07 -13.65
CA THR A 418 11.67 0.37 -13.74
C THR A 418 10.43 1.13 -13.26
N GLN A 419 10.55 2.44 -13.04
CA GLN A 419 9.39 3.29 -12.70
C GLN A 419 8.38 3.43 -13.84
N GLN A 420 8.75 2.97 -15.04
CA GLN A 420 7.88 2.85 -16.23
C GLN A 420 7.25 1.44 -16.36
N GLY A 421 7.65 0.49 -15.51
CA GLY A 421 7.04 -0.84 -15.45
C GLY A 421 7.70 -1.90 -16.33
N ASP A 422 8.86 -1.61 -16.91
CA ASP A 422 9.65 -2.58 -17.64
C ASP A 422 10.46 -3.46 -16.69
N PHE A 423 10.54 -4.75 -16.98
CA PHE A 423 11.38 -5.66 -16.21
C PHE A 423 12.86 -5.29 -16.35
N ILE A 424 13.56 -5.26 -15.22
CA ILE A 424 15.01 -5.07 -15.18
C ILE A 424 15.65 -6.45 -15.33
N ASN A 425 16.46 -6.61 -16.38
CA ASN A 425 17.12 -7.88 -16.67
C ASN A 425 18.22 -8.23 -15.68
#